data_AF-A0A2D8TPK3-F1
#
_entry.id   AF-A0A2D8TPK3-F1
#
_cell.length_a   1.000
_cell.length_b   1.000
_cell.length_c   1.000
_cell.angle_alpha   90.00
_cell.angle_beta   90.00
_cell.angle_gamma   90.00
#
_symmetry.space_group_name_H-M   'P 1'
#
loop_
_entity.id
_entity.type
_entity.pdbx_description
1 polymer ?
#
loop_
_entity_poly.entity_id
_entity_poly.type
_entity_poly.pdbx_seq_one_letter_code
_entity_poly.pdbx_strand_id
1 'polypeptide(L)' 'FLMAPLHHHFERKGWAESTIVIRFWIIAVVLALAGLSSLKLR' A
#
# COMPACT_ATOMS: atom_id res chain seq x y z
N PHE A 1 -3.65 6.39 -15.18
CA PHE A 1 -4.47 6.11 -14.00
C PHE A 1 -5.89 5.80 -14.50
N LEU A 2 -6.35 4.56 -14.33
CA LEU A 2 -7.59 4.05 -14.96
C LEU A 2 -8.85 4.34 -14.12
N MET A 3 -8.70 4.48 -12.80
CA MET A 3 -9.79 4.77 -11.87
C MET A 3 -9.21 5.23 -10.52
N ALA A 4 -9.92 6.12 -9.82
CA ALA A 4 -9.66 6.43 -8.41
C ALA A 4 -10.64 5.67 -7.52
N PRO A 5 -10.24 5.25 -6.30
CA PRO A 5 -8.91 5.34 -5.70
C PRO A 5 -7.88 4.38 -6.31
N LEU A 6 -6.61 4.48 -5.89
CA LEU A 6 -5.48 3.76 -6.51
C LEU A 6 -5.64 2.23 -6.58
N HIS A 7 -6.33 1.59 -5.64
CA HIS A 7 -6.54 0.12 -5.70
C HIS A 7 -7.41 -0.28 -6.91
N HIS A 8 -8.46 0.48 -7.22
CA HIS A 8 -9.27 0.26 -8.42
C HIS A 8 -8.48 0.48 -9.72
N HIS A 9 -7.44 1.32 -9.72
CA HIS A 9 -6.55 1.42 -10.88
C HIS A 9 -5.90 0.07 -11.20
N PHE A 10 -5.49 -0.68 -10.17
CA PHE A 10 -4.86 -2.00 -10.34
C PHE A 10 -5.88 -3.09 -10.68
N GLU A 11 -7.09 -3.03 -10.12
CA GLU A 11 -8.19 -3.91 -10.53
C GLU A 11 -8.53 -3.75 -12.01
N ARG A 12 -8.63 -2.49 -12.49
CA ARG A 12 -8.85 -2.18 -13.92
C ARG A 12 -7.67 -2.57 -14.80
N LYS A 13 -6.48 -2.79 -14.23
CA LYS A 13 -5.29 -3.32 -14.91
C LYS A 13 -5.27 -4.87 -14.93
N GLY A 14 -6.29 -5.52 -14.37
CA GLY A 14 -6.47 -6.98 -14.38
C GLY A 14 -5.83 -7.70 -13.19
N TRP A 15 -5.48 -7.01 -12.12
CA TRP A 15 -4.94 -7.66 -10.92
C TRP A 15 -6.06 -8.23 -10.06
N ALA A 16 -5.81 -9.38 -9.44
CA ALA A 16 -6.70 -9.94 -8.43
C ALA A 16 -6.71 -9.05 -7.18
N GLU A 17 -7.90 -8.84 -6.61
CA GLU A 17 -8.10 -7.98 -5.42
C GLU A 17 -7.19 -8.40 -4.26
N SER A 18 -7.10 -9.70 -3.97
CA SER A 18 -6.22 -10.25 -2.93
C SER A 18 -4.74 -9.89 -3.14
N THR A 19 -4.28 -9.86 -4.39
CA THR A 19 -2.91 -9.48 -4.73
C THR A 19 -2.65 -8.00 -4.45
N ILE A 20 -3.63 -7.14 -4.75
CA ILE A 20 -3.53 -5.70 -4.50
C ILE A 20 -3.50 -5.45 -2.99
N VAL A 21 -4.40 -6.07 -2.24
CA VAL A 21 -4.48 -5.95 -0.77
C VAL A 21 -3.17 -6.36 -0.10
N ILE A 22 -2.64 -7.55 -0.42
CA ILE A 22 -1.39 -8.05 0.19
C ILE A 22 -0.22 -7.11 -0.12
N ARG A 23 -0.10 -6.62 -1.36
CA ARG A 23 0.97 -5.68 -1.74
C ARG A 23 0.87 -4.36 -1.00
N PHE A 24 -0.35 -3.83 -0.83
CA PHE A 24 -0.58 -2.60 -0.08
C PHE A 24 -0.27 -2.78 1.42
N TRP A 25 -0.54 -3.95 1.99
CA TRP A 25 -0.15 -4.28 3.36
C TRP A 25 1.37 -4.29 3.55
N ILE A 26 2.12 -4.88 2.61
CA ILE A 26 3.59 -4.86 2.66
C ILE A 26 4.11 -3.43 2.67
N ILE A 27 3.59 -2.57 1.78
CA ILE A 27 3.96 -1.15 1.72
C ILE A 27 3.59 -0.44 3.03
N ALA A 28 2.39 -0.67 3.56
CA ALA A 28 1.93 -0.07 4.80
C ALA A 28 2.82 -0.44 6.00
N VAL A 29 3.22 -1.72 6.12
CA VAL A 29 4.12 -2.18 7.19
C VAL A 29 5.51 -1.55 7.05
N VAL A 30 6.06 -1.50 5.84
CA VAL A 30 7.37 -0.86 5.60
C VAL A 30 7.33 0.62 5.98
N LEU A 31 6.29 1.34 5.59
CA LEU A 31 6.12 2.75 5.94
C LEU A 31 5.88 2.95 7.44
N ALA A 32 5.14 2.05 8.10
CA ALA A 32 4.95 2.08 9.54
C ALA A 32 6.28 1.90 10.28
N LEU A 33 7.11 0.92 9.88
CA LEU A 33 8.45 0.71 10.44
C LEU A 33 9.38 1.91 10.18
N ALA A 34 9.33 2.48 8.97
CA ALA A 34 10.07 3.69 8.64
C ALA A 34 9.66 4.87 9.55
N GLY A 35 8.34 5.05 9.74
CA GLY A 35 7.80 6.06 10.66
C GLY A 35 8.26 5.84 12.11
N LEU A 36 8.18 4.60 12.60
CA LEU A 36 8.68 4.24 13.93
C LEU A 36 10.18 4.49 14.08
N SER A 37 10.98 4.17 13.06
CA SER A 37 12.44 4.41 13.06
C SER A 37 12.78 5.90 13.11
N SER A 38 11.91 6.76 12.54
CA SER A 38 12.09 8.20 12.53
C SER A 38 11.64 8.89 13.82
N LEU A 39 10.89 8.18 14.67
CA LEU A 39 10.35 8.73 15.91
C LEU A 39 11.49 8.93 16.93
N LYS A 40 11.86 10.19 17.16
CA LYS A 40 12.77 10.54 18.25
C LYS A 40 12.01 10.51 19.57
N LEU A 41 12.19 9.42 20.33
CA LEU A 41 11.79 9.33 21.74
C LEU A 41 12.88 10.01 22.58
N ARG A 42 12.66 11.29 22.91
CA ARG A 42 13.47 12.05 23.87
C ARG A 42 12.54 12.65 24.92
#